data_AF-A0A378C5N0-F1
#
_entry.id   AF-A0A378C5N0-F1
#
_cell.length_a   1.000
_cell.length_b   1.000
_cell.length_c   1.000
_cell.angle_alpha   90.00
_cell.angle_beta   90.00
_cell.angle_gamma   90.00
#
_symmetry.space_group_name_H-M   'P 1'
#
loop_
_entity.id
_entity.type
_entity.pdbx_description
1 polymer ?
#
loop_
_entity_poly.entity_id
_entity_poly.type
_entity_poly.pdbx_seq_one_letter_code
_entity_poly.pdbx_strand_id
1 'polypeptide(L)'
;MPSDFDAKANEFIAKLQANPAKIASRKASQNAIEAFGPLLPEFLGGSADLAPSNLTLWSGSKPINEDAAGNYIHYGVREFGMTAIANGIALHGGFPAVHLHLPDVRGIRA
;
A
#
# COMPACT_ATOMS: atom_id res chain seq x y z
N MET A 1 0.58 13.55 8.34
CA MET A 1 0.14 12.43 9.19
C MET A 1 -0.74 12.93 10.31
N PRO A 2 -1.87 12.26 10.56
CA PRO A 2 -2.76 12.56 11.69
C PRO A 2 -2.03 12.42 13.03
N SER A 3 -2.36 13.30 13.98
CA SER A 3 -1.76 13.35 15.32
C SER A 3 -2.04 12.12 16.19
N ASP A 4 -3.08 11.34 15.86
CA ASP A 4 -3.52 10.14 16.59
C ASP A 4 -3.03 8.83 15.94
N PHE A 5 -2.31 8.92 14.81
CA PHE A 5 -1.85 7.76 14.07
C PHE A 5 -0.99 6.82 14.92
N ASP A 6 -0.02 7.36 15.67
CA ASP A 6 0.89 6.55 16.47
C ASP A 6 0.16 5.76 17.55
N ALA A 7 -0.85 6.36 18.19
CA ALA A 7 -1.68 5.68 19.18
C ALA A 7 -2.47 4.53 18.55
N LYS A 8 -3.09 4.76 17.38
CA LYS A 8 -3.85 3.75 16.63
C LYS A 8 -2.97 2.63 16.09
N ALA A 9 -1.77 2.94 15.61
CA ALA A 9 -0.81 1.97 15.16
C ALA A 9 -0.36 1.04 16.31
N ASN A 10 -0.06 1.61 17.47
CA ASN A 10 0.31 0.84 18.66
C ASN A 10 -0.83 -0.05 19.16
N GLU A 11 -2.08 0.44 19.15
CA GLU A 11 -3.27 -0.35 19.47
C GLU A 11 -3.40 -1.57 18.52
N PHE A 12 -3.20 -1.34 17.21
CA PHE A 12 -3.26 -2.41 16.21
C PHE A 12 -2.15 -3.45 16.40
N ILE A 13 -0.91 -3.01 16.68
CA ILE A 13 0.22 -3.90 16.97
C ILE A 13 -0.06 -4.76 18.19
N ALA A 14 -0.54 -4.16 19.29
CA ALA A 14 -0.89 -4.89 20.51
C ALA A 14 -1.99 -5.94 20.25
N LYS A 15 -3.00 -5.59 19.46
CA LYS A 15 -4.07 -6.52 19.05
C LYS A 15 -3.53 -7.72 18.27
N LEU A 16 -2.59 -7.50 17.35
CA LEU A 16 -1.96 -8.58 16.57
C LEU A 16 -1.08 -9.48 17.44
N GLN A 17 -0.33 -8.91 18.38
CA GLN A 17 0.48 -9.68 19.33
C GLN A 17 -0.39 -10.55 20.25
N ALA A 18 -1.54 -10.03 20.69
CA ALA A 18 -2.51 -10.78 21.49
C ALA A 18 -3.24 -11.87 20.69
N ASN A 19 -3.34 -11.74 19.36
CA ASN A 19 -4.06 -12.66 18.48
C ASN A 19 -3.17 -13.17 17.34
N PRO A 20 -2.19 -14.04 17.64
CA PRO A 20 -1.28 -14.56 16.62
C PRO A 20 -2.04 -15.35 15.56
N ALA A 21 -1.84 -14.99 14.29
CA ALA A 21 -2.47 -15.64 13.15
C ALA A 21 -1.41 -16.22 12.21
N LYS A 22 -1.58 -17.46 11.76
CA LYS A 22 -0.70 -18.11 10.78
C LYS A 22 -1.16 -17.77 9.36
N ILE A 23 -0.78 -16.60 8.88
CA ILE A 23 -1.14 -16.10 7.54
C ILE A 23 0.14 -15.79 6.72
N ALA A 24 0.02 -15.81 5.40
CA ALA A 24 1.12 -15.38 4.52
C ALA A 24 1.41 -13.88 4.72
N SER A 25 2.69 -13.48 4.65
CA SER A 25 3.12 -12.08 4.85
C SER A 25 2.42 -11.10 3.91
N ARG A 26 2.13 -11.49 2.66
CA ARG A 26 1.31 -10.68 1.72
C ARG A 26 -0.10 -10.40 2.23
N LYS A 27 -0.74 -11.37 2.91
CA LYS A 27 -2.06 -11.20 3.51
C LYS A 27 -1.99 -10.36 4.78
N ALA A 28 -0.92 -10.52 5.56
CA ALA A 28 -0.64 -9.63 6.69
C ALA A 28 -0.45 -8.18 6.23
N SER A 29 0.26 -7.95 5.11
CA SER A 29 0.40 -6.64 4.48
C SER A 29 -0.95 -6.06 4.07
N GLN A 30 -1.81 -6.84 3.42
CA GLN A 30 -3.16 -6.39 3.08
C GLN A 30 -3.96 -6.00 4.32
N ASN A 31 -3.92 -6.79 5.38
CA ASN A 31 -4.63 -6.49 6.63
C ASN A 31 -4.12 -5.19 7.28
N ALA A 32 -2.83 -4.89 7.17
CA ALA A 32 -2.26 -3.63 7.64
C ALA A 32 -2.75 -2.44 6.79
N ILE A 33 -2.79 -2.58 5.46
CA ILE A 33 -3.32 -1.55 4.55
C ILE A 33 -4.81 -1.31 4.84
N GLU A 34 -5.58 -2.36 5.08
CA GLU A 34 -7.00 -2.26 5.45
C GLU A 34 -7.21 -1.50 6.77
N ALA A 35 -6.33 -1.71 7.75
CA ALA A 35 -6.40 -1.03 9.04
C ALA A 35 -5.95 0.43 8.97
N PHE A 36 -4.91 0.73 8.18
CA PHE A 36 -4.32 2.08 8.11
C PHE A 36 -4.88 2.96 7.00
N GLY A 37 -5.44 2.38 5.94
CA GLY A 37 -6.04 3.11 4.81
C GLY A 37 -7.10 4.14 5.24
N PRO A 38 -8.04 3.83 6.14
CA PRO A 38 -9.00 4.81 6.66
C PRO A 38 -8.37 5.92 7.50
N LEU A 39 -7.21 5.68 8.11
CA LEU A 39 -6.52 6.63 8.98
C LEU A 39 -5.64 7.58 8.19
N LEU A 40 -5.18 7.18 6.99
CA LEU A 40 -4.24 7.94 6.17
C LEU A 40 -4.93 8.39 4.87
N PRO A 41 -5.64 9.54 4.87
CA PRO A 41 -6.22 10.08 3.64
C PRO A 41 -5.14 10.44 2.60
N GLU A 42 -3.90 10.71 3.04
CA GLU A 42 -2.74 10.92 2.18
C GLU A 42 -2.13 9.62 1.62
N PHE A 43 -2.75 8.46 1.83
CA PHE A 43 -2.21 7.19 1.37
C PHE A 43 -2.41 7.05 -0.13
N LEU A 44 -1.33 6.87 -0.90
CA LEU A 44 -1.40 6.60 -2.32
C LEU A 44 -0.73 5.26 -2.62
N GLY A 45 -1.56 4.27 -2.95
CA GLY A 45 -1.12 2.91 -3.24
C GLY A 45 -0.96 2.65 -4.73
N GLY A 46 -0.31 1.56 -5.08
CA GLY A 46 -0.38 1.01 -6.43
C GLY A 46 0.41 -0.27 -6.64
N SER A 47 0.18 -0.90 -7.79
CA SER A 47 0.84 -2.15 -8.17
C SER A 47 1.12 -2.18 -9.67
N ALA A 48 2.22 -2.84 -10.03
CA ALA A 48 2.61 -3.09 -11.41
C ALA A 48 1.88 -4.35 -11.94
N ASP A 49 0.58 -4.22 -12.26
CA ASP A 49 -0.30 -5.27 -12.80
C ASP A 49 -0.50 -6.53 -11.93
N LEU A 50 -0.01 -6.53 -10.69
CA LEU A 50 -0.04 -7.69 -9.79
C LEU A 50 -0.93 -7.45 -8.56
N ALA A 51 -1.91 -6.55 -8.67
CA ALA A 51 -2.82 -6.23 -7.56
C ALA A 51 -3.48 -7.45 -6.88
N PRO A 52 -4.04 -8.45 -7.60
CA PRO A 52 -4.65 -9.62 -6.96
C PRO A 52 -3.61 -10.58 -6.34
N SER A 53 -2.39 -10.61 -6.87
CA SER A 53 -1.29 -11.46 -6.37
C SER A 53 -0.61 -10.87 -5.13
N ASN A 54 -0.49 -9.55 -5.11
CA ASN A 54 0.21 -8.76 -4.09
C ASN A 54 -0.73 -8.27 -2.98
N LEU A 55 -2.05 -8.34 -3.21
CA LEU A 55 -3.09 -7.95 -2.25
C LEU A 55 -2.96 -6.48 -1.79
N THR A 56 -2.69 -5.58 -2.74
CA THR A 56 -2.48 -4.14 -2.50
C THR A 56 -3.77 -3.33 -2.45
N LEU A 57 -4.89 -3.93 -2.86
CA LEU A 57 -6.22 -3.32 -2.77
C LEU A 57 -6.82 -3.59 -1.39
N TRP A 58 -7.36 -2.54 -0.79
CA TRP A 58 -8.16 -2.55 0.43
C TRP A 58 -9.58 -2.02 0.12
N SER A 59 -10.53 -2.19 1.04
CA SER A 59 -11.95 -1.90 0.77
C SER A 59 -12.25 -0.47 0.28
N GLY A 60 -11.43 0.52 0.66
CA GLY A 60 -11.54 1.92 0.22
C GLY A 60 -10.55 2.34 -0.88
N SER A 61 -9.92 1.40 -1.57
CA SER A 61 -9.07 1.70 -2.73
C SER A 61 -9.91 2.21 -3.90
N LYS A 62 -9.57 3.38 -4.43
CA LYS A 62 -10.22 4.02 -5.58
C LYS A 62 -9.19 4.30 -6.67
N PRO A 63 -9.32 3.69 -7.86
CA PRO A 63 -8.40 3.92 -8.98
C PRO A 63 -8.44 5.37 -9.47
N ILE A 64 -7.27 5.99 -9.62
CA ILE A 64 -7.18 7.39 -10.09
C ILE A 64 -7.62 7.59 -11.55
N ASN A 65 -7.65 6.51 -12.34
CA ASN A 65 -8.15 6.51 -13.72
C ASN A 65 -9.68 6.47 -13.79
N GLU A 66 -10.36 6.16 -12.69
CA GLU A 66 -11.83 6.19 -12.57
C GLU A 66 -12.29 7.44 -11.82
N ASP A 67 -11.60 7.80 -10.74
CA ASP A 67 -11.84 9.00 -9.94
C ASP A 67 -10.49 9.71 -9.68
N ALA A 68 -10.30 10.91 -10.24
CA ALA A 68 -9.05 11.65 -10.10
C ALA A 68 -8.69 12.00 -8.63
N ALA A 69 -9.68 11.97 -7.72
CA ALA A 69 -9.46 12.12 -6.27
C ALA A 69 -9.20 10.77 -5.56
N GLY A 70 -9.00 9.70 -6.32
CA GLY A 70 -8.71 8.36 -5.83
C GLY A 70 -7.34 8.23 -5.16
N ASN A 71 -7.09 7.05 -4.61
CA ASN A 71 -5.92 6.74 -3.78
C ASN A 71 -5.16 5.48 -4.27
N TYR A 72 -5.42 5.04 -5.50
CA TYR A 72 -4.81 3.84 -6.08
C TYR A 72 -4.39 4.03 -7.55
N ILE A 73 -3.18 3.60 -7.89
CA ILE A 73 -2.61 3.68 -9.24
C ILE A 73 -2.40 2.29 -9.83
N HIS A 74 -3.01 2.05 -11.00
CA HIS A 74 -2.69 0.90 -11.84
C HIS A 74 -1.51 1.24 -12.76
N TYR A 75 -0.30 0.86 -12.36
CA TYR A 75 0.92 1.20 -13.11
C TYR A 75 1.09 0.36 -14.41
N GLY A 76 0.42 -0.80 -14.48
CA GLY A 76 0.70 -1.82 -15.50
C GLY A 76 2.07 -2.49 -15.28
N VAL A 77 2.57 -3.27 -16.24
CA VAL A 77 3.88 -3.94 -16.16
C VAL A 77 5.03 -2.95 -16.38
N ARG A 78 5.24 -2.05 -15.41
CA ARG A 78 6.17 -0.91 -15.48
C ARG A 78 6.85 -0.66 -14.12
N GLU A 79 7.56 -1.63 -13.60
CA GLU A 79 8.20 -1.61 -12.28
C GLU A 79 9.17 -0.43 -12.10
N PHE A 80 10.01 -0.17 -13.12
CA PHE A 80 10.98 0.91 -13.04
C PHE A 80 10.32 2.28 -13.12
N GLY A 81 9.35 2.44 -14.03
CA GLY A 81 8.54 3.67 -14.14
C GLY A 81 7.72 3.95 -12.88
N MET A 82 7.11 2.91 -12.31
CA MET A 82 6.39 2.99 -11.03
C MET A 82 7.28 3.52 -9.91
N THR A 83 8.50 3.00 -9.80
CA THR A 83 9.45 3.43 -8.77
C THR A 83 9.85 4.90 -8.94
N ALA A 84 10.12 5.33 -10.18
CA ALA A 84 10.45 6.73 -10.46
C ALA A 84 9.28 7.69 -10.18
N ILE A 85 8.05 7.29 -10.57
CA ILE A 85 6.83 8.07 -10.31
C ILE A 85 6.59 8.19 -8.79
N ALA A 86 6.74 7.09 -8.05
CA ALA A 86 6.59 7.11 -6.60
C ALA A 86 7.61 8.01 -5.90
N ASN A 87 8.87 8.01 -6.36
CA ASN A 87 9.88 8.95 -5.86
C ASN A 87 9.46 10.42 -6.11
N GLY A 88 8.93 10.72 -7.30
CA GLY A 88 8.40 12.05 -7.62
C GLY A 88 7.22 12.45 -6.73
N ILE A 89 6.28 11.52 -6.50
CA ILE A 89 5.12 11.72 -5.62
C ILE A 89 5.56 11.99 -4.18
N ALA A 90 6.52 11.22 -3.65
CA ALA A 90 7.06 11.41 -2.31
C ALA A 90 7.76 12.78 -2.17
N LEU A 91 8.53 13.19 -3.18
CA LEU A 91 9.22 14.49 -3.21
C LEU A 91 8.27 15.68 -3.38
N HIS A 92 7.09 15.49 -3.96
CA HIS A 92 6.07 16.53 -4.08
C HIS A 92 5.54 16.98 -2.70
N GLY A 93 5.75 16.21 -1.63
CA GLY A 93 5.44 16.62 -0.25
C GLY A 93 3.96 16.54 0.14
N GLY A 94 3.09 16.07 -0.76
CA GLY A 94 1.66 15.85 -0.49
C GLY A 94 1.30 14.44 -0.02
N PHE A 95 2.18 13.46 -0.24
CA PHE A 95 1.92 12.03 -0.01
C PHE A 95 3.12 11.40 0.74
N PRO A 96 3.22 11.57 2.07
CA PRO A 96 4.32 11.01 2.86
C PRO A 96 4.30 9.47 2.95
N ALA A 97 3.18 8.83 2.57
CA ALA A 97 3.03 7.37 2.57
C ALA A 97 2.66 6.88 1.17
N VAL A 98 3.69 6.51 0.39
CA VAL A 98 3.52 5.84 -0.91
C VAL A 98 3.74 4.35 -0.72
N HIS A 99 2.71 3.54 -0.98
CA HIS A 99 2.81 2.09 -0.87
C HIS A 99 2.88 1.45 -2.26
N LEU A 100 4.02 0.82 -2.55
CA LEU A 100 4.27 0.10 -3.79
C LEU A 100 4.53 -1.37 -3.48
N HIS A 101 4.01 -2.27 -4.31
CA HIS A 101 4.37 -3.67 -4.26
C HIS A 101 4.97 -4.10 -5.59
N LEU A 102 6.28 -4.35 -5.56
CA LEU A 102 7.02 -4.93 -6.67
C LEU A 102 6.87 -6.45 -6.64
N PRO A 103 6.90 -7.14 -7.80
CA PRO A 103 7.07 -8.57 -7.82
C PRO A 103 8.34 -8.95 -7.08
N ASP A 104 8.27 -10.06 -6.35
CA ASP A 104 9.45 -10.76 -5.86
C ASP A 104 10.29 -11.21 -7.07
N VAL A 105 11.41 -10.52 -7.32
CA VAL A 105 12.33 -10.79 -8.44
C VAL A 105 13.06 -12.14 -8.34
N ARG A 106 12.77 -12.96 -7.33
CA ARG A 106 13.32 -14.33 -7.18
C ARG A 106 12.96 -15.30 -8.33
N GLY A 107 12.15 -14.88 -9.31
CA GLY A 107 11.84 -15.63 -10.52
C GLY A 107 12.54 -15.18 -11.81
N ILE A 108 13.28 -14.07 -11.82
CA ILE A 108 14.01 -13.62 -13.02
C ILE A 108 15.32 -14.41 -13.10
N ARG A 109 15.25 -15.60 -13.72
CA ARG A 109 16.44 -16.22 -14.29
C ARG A 109 16.81 -15.42 -15.54
N ALA A 110 17.97 -14.77 -15.50
CA ALA A 110 18.67 -14.34 -16.71
C ALA A 110 19.06 -15.55 -17.56
#